data_AF-A0A7K9KZD1-F1
#
_entry.id   AF-A0A7K9KZD1-F1
#
_cell.length_a   1.000
_cell.length_b   1.000
_cell.length_c   1.000
_cell.angle_alpha   90.00
_cell.angle_beta   90.00
_cell.angle_gamma   90.00
#
_symmetry.space_group_name_H-M   'P 1'
#
loop_
_entity.id
_entity.type
_entity.pdbx_description
1 polymer ?
#
loop_
_entity_poly.entity_id
_entity_poly.type
_entity_poly.pdbx_seq_one_letter_code
_entity_poly.pdbx_strand_id
1 'polypeptide(L)'
;PPPELWASFRGRRLGGRELPLPPGYRGLLLRGGEPGEPPEAGWVTLTGSFGAITDWGADTAPAPGRGLARALQWGPLAQAV
;
A
#
# COMPACT_ATOMS: atom_id res chain seq x y z
N PRO A 1 4.61 -0.35 19.55
CA PRO A 1 4.29 0.26 18.24
C PRO A 1 5.40 -0.10 17.26
N PRO A 2 5.14 -0.33 15.97
CA PRO A 2 6.21 -0.56 15.01
C PRO A 2 7.17 0.65 15.00
N PRO A 3 8.49 0.42 14.85
CA PRO A 3 9.48 1.49 14.87
C PRO A 3 9.22 2.48 13.74
N GLU A 4 9.43 3.77 14.00
CA GLU A 4 9.34 4.79 12.96
C GLU A 4 10.53 4.70 12.03
N LEU A 5 10.26 4.69 10.72
CA LEU A 5 11.25 4.66 9.66
C LEU A 5 11.55 6.10 9.24
N TRP A 6 12.77 6.36 8.78
CA TRP A 6 13.19 7.67 8.29
C TRP A 6 13.81 7.56 6.91
N ALA A 7 13.45 8.49 6.03
CA ALA A 7 14.01 8.60 4.70
C ALA A 7 14.04 10.07 4.26
N SER A 8 14.64 10.33 3.10
CA SER A 8 14.58 11.62 2.44
C SER A 8 14.16 11.46 0.98
N PHE A 9 13.29 12.34 0.49
CA PHE A 9 12.91 12.40 -0.92
C PHE A 9 13.02 13.84 -1.41
N ARG A 10 13.82 14.06 -2.45
CA ARG A 10 14.10 15.40 -3.02
C ARG A 10 14.55 16.42 -1.96
N GLY A 11 15.41 16.00 -1.04
CA GLY A 11 15.92 16.84 0.05
C GLY A 11 14.92 17.12 1.18
N ARG A 12 13.71 16.54 1.16
CA ARG A 12 12.72 16.66 2.24
C ARG A 12 12.73 15.40 3.10
N ARG A 13 12.58 15.57 4.42
CA ARG A 13 12.53 14.47 5.37
C ARG A 13 11.15 13.80 5.33
N LEU A 14 11.15 12.48 5.45
CA LEU A 14 9.95 11.66 5.52
C LEU A 14 10.00 10.80 6.78
N GLY A 15 8.89 10.78 7.52
CA GLY A 15 8.65 9.80 8.58
C GLY A 15 7.77 8.68 8.02
N GLY A 16 8.18 7.44 8.23
CA GLY A 16 7.51 6.26 7.68
C GLY A 16 6.95 5.38 8.78
N ARG A 17 5.83 4.73 8.49
CA ARG A 17 5.30 3.63 9.29
C ARG A 17 5.01 2.43 8.41
N GLU A 18 5.64 1.30 8.75
CA GLU A 18 5.32 0.04 8.10
C GLU A 18 3.92 -0.44 8.54
N LEU A 19 3.09 -0.78 7.55
CA LEU A 19 1.74 -1.29 7.72
C LEU A 19 1.69 -2.71 7.16
N PRO A 20 1.68 -3.76 8.01
CA PRO A 20 1.40 -5.11 7.53
C PRO A 20 -0.02 -5.17 6.97
N LEU A 21 -0.22 -5.99 5.95
CA LEU A 21 -1.55 -6.24 5.42
C LEU A 21 -2.40 -7.05 6.40
N PRO A 22 -3.74 -6.94 6.35
CA PRO A 22 -4.61 -7.71 7.23
C PRO A 22 -4.38 -9.22 7.08
N PRO A 23 -4.55 -10.01 8.16
CA PRO A 23 -4.40 -11.46 8.09
C PRO A 23 -5.25 -12.08 6.98
N GLY A 24 -4.65 -12.97 6.19
CA GLY A 24 -5.31 -13.60 5.04
C GLY A 24 -5.32 -12.76 3.75
N TYR A 25 -4.82 -11.52 3.78
CA TYR A 25 -4.69 -10.68 2.59
C TYR A 25 -3.26 -10.65 2.04
N ARG A 26 -3.15 -10.46 0.72
CA ARG A 26 -1.89 -10.24 0.02
C ARG A 26 -2.05 -9.08 -0.96
N GLY A 27 -1.06 -8.20 -1.00
CA GLY A 27 -1.00 -7.11 -1.96
C GLY A 27 -0.44 -7.61 -3.28
N LEU A 28 -1.03 -7.19 -4.40
CA LEU A 28 -0.62 -7.58 -5.74
C LEU A 28 -0.24 -6.32 -6.54
N LEU A 29 0.84 -6.40 -7.31
CA LEU A 29 1.19 -5.40 -8.31
C LEU A 29 0.73 -5.87 -9.68
N LEU A 30 -0.21 -5.13 -10.26
CA LEU A 30 -0.81 -5.45 -11.56
C LEU A 30 -0.34 -4.43 -12.59
N ARG A 31 0.13 -4.92 -13.74
CA ARG A 31 0.45 -4.11 -14.92
C ARG A 31 -0.69 -4.29 -15.94
N GLY A 32 -1.31 -3.18 -16.35
CA GLY A 32 -2.28 -3.18 -17.45
C GLY A 32 -1.59 -3.36 -18.82
N GLY A 33 -2.38 -3.44 -19.89
CA GLY A 33 -1.86 -3.47 -21.26
C GLY A 33 -1.04 -2.22 -21.61
N GLU A 34 -0.18 -2.32 -22.63
CA GLU A 34 0.66 -1.21 -23.05
C GLU A 34 -0.13 -0.21 -23.93
N PRO A 35 0.22 1.10 -23.90
CA PRO A 35 -0.42 2.08 -24.76
C PRO A 35 -0.23 1.74 -26.25
N GLY A 36 -1.33 1.57 -26.99
CA GLY A 36 -1.32 1.25 -28.42
C GLY A 36 -1.48 -0.24 -28.75
N GLU A 37 -1.52 -1.10 -27.73
CA GLU A 37 -1.96 -2.48 -27.88
C GLU A 37 -3.48 -2.49 -28.12
N PRO A 38 -4.00 -3.24 -29.12
CA PRO A 38 -5.43 -3.44 -29.22
C PRO A 38 -5.91 -4.01 -27.87
N PRO A 39 -7.06 -3.57 -27.33
CA PRO A 39 -7.54 -4.10 -26.07
C PRO A 39 -7.77 -5.60 -26.22
N GLU A 40 -6.81 -6.43 -25.84
CA GLU A 40 -7.11 -7.77 -25.37
C GLU A 40 -7.96 -7.56 -24.13
N ALA A 41 -9.27 -7.69 -24.31
CA ALA A 41 -10.29 -7.30 -23.37
C ALA A 41 -9.94 -7.73 -21.92
N GLY A 42 -9.56 -6.75 -21.09
CA GLY A 42 -9.58 -6.87 -19.64
C GLY A 42 -8.47 -7.68 -18.96
N TRP A 43 -7.41 -8.10 -19.65
CA TRP A 43 -6.31 -8.82 -19.01
C TRP A 43 -5.32 -7.86 -18.34
N VAL A 44 -4.81 -8.28 -17.17
CA VAL A 44 -3.73 -7.61 -16.44
C VAL A 44 -2.66 -8.63 -16.08
N THR A 45 -1.40 -8.20 -16.11
CA THR A 45 -0.27 -9.05 -15.73
C THR A 45 0.07 -8.85 -14.25
N LEU A 46 0.11 -9.94 -13.50
CA LEU A 46 0.65 -9.93 -12.14
C LEU A 46 2.19 -9.84 -12.21
N THR A 47 2.74 -8.73 -11.71
CA THR A 47 4.19 -8.45 -11.77
C THR A 47 4.89 -8.59 -10.43
N GLY A 48 4.14 -8.65 -9.32
CA GLY A 48 4.71 -8.81 -7.99
C GLY A 48 3.66 -8.92 -6.90
N SER A 49 4.12 -9.19 -5.68
CA SER A 49 3.26 -9.20 -4.50
C SER A 49 3.99 -8.68 -3.27
N PHE A 50 3.23 -8.24 -2.27
CA PHE A 50 3.76 -7.71 -1.02
C PHE A 50 2.89 -8.10 0.18
N GLY A 51 3.51 -8.19 1.35
CA GLY A 51 2.85 -8.48 2.64
C GLY A 51 2.72 -7.28 3.57
N ALA A 52 3.44 -6.19 3.28
CA ALA A 52 3.40 -4.94 4.04
C ALA A 52 3.65 -3.76 3.09
N ILE A 53 3.18 -2.57 3.47
CA ILE A 53 3.42 -1.31 2.76
C ILE A 53 3.82 -0.24 3.75
N THR A 54 4.81 0.58 3.41
CA THR A 54 5.22 1.72 4.26
C THR A 54 4.46 2.97 3.85
N ASP A 55 3.72 3.54 4.80
CA ASP A 55 3.03 4.82 4.64
C ASP A 55 3.97 5.95 5.10
N TRP A 56 4.25 6.90 4.21
CA TRP A 56 5.22 7.97 4.41
C TRP A 56 4.53 9.32 4.54
N GLY A 57 4.81 10.03 5.64
CA GLY A 57 4.36 11.39 5.89
C GLY A 57 5.50 12.40 5.76
N ALA A 58 5.15 13.66 5.50
CA ALA A 58 6.11 14.76 5.50
C ALA A 58 6.59 15.04 6.92
N ASP A 59 7.91 14.98 7.15
CA ASP A 59 8.63 15.24 8.42
C ASP A 59 8.26 14.36 9.63
N THR A 60 7.12 13.67 9.60
CA THR A 60 6.58 12.84 10.68
C THR A 60 5.88 11.61 10.10
N ALA A 61 5.88 10.51 10.85
CA ALA A 61 5.15 9.31 10.45
C ALA A 61 3.63 9.55 10.49
N PRO A 62 2.86 9.04 9.52
CA PRO A 62 1.40 9.17 9.55
C PRO A 62 0.79 8.63 10.84
N ALA A 63 -0.21 9.34 11.39
CA ALA A 63 -0.86 8.94 12.62
C ALA A 63 -1.52 7.55 12.50
N PRO A 64 -1.49 6.71 13.55
CA PRO A 64 -2.09 5.39 13.48
C PRO A 64 -3.62 5.51 13.33
N GLY A 65 -4.23 4.58 12.59
CA GLY A 65 -5.69 4.53 12.43
C GLY A 65 -6.31 5.67 11.60
N ARG A 66 -5.49 6.38 10.81
CA ARG A 66 -5.93 7.38 9.82
C ARG A 66 -5.49 6.95 8.42
N GLY A 67 -6.04 7.60 7.39
CA GLY A 67 -5.62 7.36 5.99
C GLY A 67 -5.61 5.88 5.59
N LEU A 68 -4.49 5.45 5.01
CA LEU A 68 -4.29 4.07 4.54
C LEU A 68 -4.44 3.05 5.68
N ALA A 69 -3.92 3.35 6.87
CA ALA A 69 -4.04 2.44 8.02
C ALA A 69 -5.50 2.18 8.41
N ARG A 70 -6.40 3.17 8.25
CA ARG A 70 -7.84 2.98 8.47
C ARG A 70 -8.49 2.20 7.34
N ALA A 71 -8.11 2.47 6.09
CA ALA A 71 -8.64 1.76 4.94
C ALA A 71 -8.33 0.26 4.98
N LEU A 72 -7.12 -0.13 5.42
CA LEU A 72 -6.74 -1.53 5.58
C LEU A 72 -7.61 -2.28 6.62
N GLN A 73 -8.26 -1.59 7.56
CA GLN A 73 -9.20 -2.23 8.50
C GLN A 73 -10.53 -2.64 7.84
N TRP A 74 -10.83 -2.15 6.64
CA TRP A 74 -12.08 -2.47 5.96
C TRP A 74 -12.19 -3.96 5.60
N GLY A 75 -11.10 -4.60 5.16
CA GLY A 75 -11.12 -6.02 4.76
C GLY A 75 -11.69 -6.93 5.85
N PRO A 76 -11.11 -6.94 7.06
CA PRO A 76 -11.65 -7.69 8.20
C PRO A 76 -13.08 -7.30 8.58
N LEU A 77 -13.42 -6.01 8.54
CA LEU A 77 -14.79 -5.54 8.85
C LEU A 77 -15.82 -6.07 7.85
N ALA A 78 -15.49 -6.09 6.57
CA ALA A 78 -16.36 -6.57 5.51
C ALA A 78 -16.61 -8.09 5.57
N GLN A 79 -15.71 -8.87 6.18
CA GLN A 79 -15.88 -10.31 6.40
C GLN A 79 -16.75 -10.64 7.61
N ALA A 80 -16.99 -9.67 8.50
CA ALA A 80 -17.78 -9.84 9.71
C ALA A 80 -19.27 -9.49 9.52
N VAL A 81 -19.67 -9.09 8.31
CA VAL A 81 -21.05 -8.78 7.88
C VAL A 81 -21.55 -9.90 6.98
#